data_AF-A0A2D9M7X6-F1
#
_entry.id   AF-A0A2D9M7X6-F1
#
_cell.length_a   1.000
_cell.length_b   1.000
_cell.length_c   1.000
_cell.angle_alpha   90.00
_cell.angle_beta   90.00
_cell.angle_gamma   90.00
#
_symmetry.space_group_name_H-M   'P 1'
#
loop_
_entity.id
_entity.type
_entity.pdbx_description
1 polymer ?
#
loop_
_entity_poly.entity_id
_entity_poly.type
_entity_poly.pdbx_seq_one_letter_code
_entity_poly.pdbx_strand_id
1 'polypeptide(L)'
;MRALCATFVVLLLLLSSSPTSLASPIEDLSQNSPSFDPLDELLQTIENSTAPRVMVIGIDGVRSDVAQISASRDESGLARMASEGAWTYDSNVGPISISGPSWSSMLTGVWCDRHGVMGNGFDNHKLDQHLDLIDRVERYDSSLKTASLVYWEPISNLIIGPGIADIQERYEEDAQVHERAVEILREDIDLDLFFVAYDDPDYAGHVHGFSPDVPEYVDAVKLADDRFAELLDVLDERISRGEDWLVIVTSDHGGGGSTLRGHSASSSVVDLTTFMMVRGGETVAGEIYGSVVVDVAVTALTHLEVPLPNGEAALDGRPLAFQPDLESARVPDCSAPIVEVTFSYIVPIVQGTLVLIIAVASFIFFKRRKSTTIDEEE
;
A
#
# COMPACT_ATOMS: atom_id res chain seq x y z
N MET A 1 23.29 10.44 -79.12
CA MET A 1 24.57 11.14 -78.88
C MET A 1 25.54 10.21 -78.14
N ARG A 2 26.84 10.51 -78.21
CA ARG A 2 28.00 10.08 -77.35
C ARG A 2 27.66 9.19 -76.13
N ALA A 3 28.18 7.95 -76.03
CA ALA A 3 29.51 7.53 -75.50
C ALA A 3 29.43 7.12 -74.00
N LEU A 4 30.26 6.26 -73.37
CA LEU A 4 31.65 5.78 -73.59
C LEU A 4 31.79 4.22 -73.49
N CYS A 5 32.72 3.57 -74.21
CA CYS A 5 34.00 2.91 -73.75
C CYS A 5 33.89 1.96 -72.52
N ALA A 6 34.16 0.64 -72.62
CA ALA A 6 35.45 -0.09 -72.82
C ALA A 6 36.32 -0.15 -71.53
N THR A 7 36.91 -1.27 -71.07
CA THR A 7 37.89 -2.23 -71.69
C THR A 7 37.95 -3.51 -70.80
N PHE A 8 38.03 -4.81 -71.16
CA PHE A 8 38.71 -5.67 -72.17
C PHE A 8 40.10 -6.28 -71.79
N VAL A 9 40.09 -7.43 -71.07
CA VAL A 9 41.16 -8.47 -70.90
C VAL A 9 40.45 -9.78 -70.46
N VAL A 10 40.63 -11.04 -70.90
CA VAL A 10 41.45 -11.76 -71.92
C VAL A 10 42.82 -12.34 -71.49
N LEU A 11 42.89 -13.66 -71.17
CA LEU A 11 43.38 -14.76 -72.05
C LEU A 11 43.28 -16.17 -71.40
N LEU A 12 43.41 -17.22 -72.23
CA LEU A 12 43.44 -18.70 -72.01
C LEU A 12 44.08 -19.26 -70.71
N LEU A 13 43.59 -20.44 -70.27
CA LEU A 13 44.30 -21.73 -70.44
C LEU A 13 43.41 -22.97 -70.22
N LEU A 14 43.78 -24.09 -70.87
CA LEU A 14 43.21 -25.44 -70.74
C LEU A 14 44.30 -26.40 -70.25
N LEU A 15 43.95 -27.32 -69.34
CA LEU A 15 44.62 -28.57 -68.89
C LEU A 15 43.93 -28.95 -67.55
N SER A 16 43.66 -30.17 -67.11
CA SER A 16 43.59 -31.56 -67.61
C SER A 16 43.50 -32.46 -66.35
N SER A 17 43.21 -33.75 -66.49
CA SER A 17 43.35 -34.84 -65.49
C SER A 17 42.56 -34.77 -64.15
N SER A 18 41.56 -35.65 -64.08
CA SER A 18 41.27 -36.65 -63.02
C SER A 18 41.08 -36.25 -61.53
N PRO A 19 40.15 -36.91 -60.80
CA PRO A 19 39.86 -36.60 -59.40
C PRO A 19 40.81 -37.29 -58.41
N THR A 20 41.07 -36.62 -57.28
CA THR A 20 41.65 -37.22 -56.07
C THR A 20 40.74 -37.00 -54.87
N SER A 21 40.40 -38.10 -54.20
CA SER A 21 39.60 -38.14 -52.97
C SER A 21 40.32 -37.43 -51.82
N LEU A 22 39.59 -36.55 -51.12
CA LEU A 22 39.75 -36.29 -49.70
C LEU A 22 38.36 -36.01 -49.11
N ALA A 23 37.92 -36.84 -48.18
CA ALA A 23 36.64 -36.65 -47.49
C ALA A 23 36.85 -35.80 -46.24
N SER A 24 36.10 -34.70 -46.13
CA SER A 24 35.80 -34.05 -44.84
C SER A 24 34.52 -34.66 -44.26
N PRO A 25 34.40 -34.81 -42.93
CA PRO A 25 33.13 -35.15 -42.32
C PRO A 25 32.11 -34.04 -42.61
N ILE A 26 30.86 -34.41 -42.85
CA ILE A 26 29.74 -33.51 -42.64
C ILE A 26 29.37 -33.66 -41.16
N GLU A 27 29.57 -32.62 -40.37
CA GLU A 27 29.01 -32.57 -39.02
C GLU A 27 27.49 -32.41 -39.10
N ASP A 28 26.78 -33.24 -38.33
CA ASP A 28 25.33 -33.27 -38.31
C ASP A 28 24.79 -32.15 -37.43
N LEU A 29 24.45 -31.01 -38.05
CA LEU A 29 23.91 -29.83 -37.39
C LEU A 29 22.39 -29.95 -37.07
N SER A 30 21.83 -31.16 -36.98
CA SER A 30 20.39 -31.37 -36.75
C SER A 30 19.96 -31.49 -35.28
N GLN A 31 20.88 -31.40 -34.30
CA GLN A 31 20.55 -31.53 -32.87
C GLN A 31 21.05 -30.36 -32.02
N ASN A 32 20.18 -29.33 -31.89
CA ASN A 32 19.90 -28.57 -30.64
C ASN A 32 19.08 -27.28 -30.91
N SER A 33 18.01 -27.38 -31.71
CA SER A 33 16.87 -26.46 -31.56
C SER A 33 15.97 -26.98 -30.44
N PRO A 34 15.65 -26.21 -29.40
CA PRO A 34 14.61 -26.59 -28.46
C PRO A 34 13.28 -26.76 -29.22
N SER A 35 12.57 -27.85 -28.96
CA SER A 35 11.22 -28.04 -29.47
C SER A 35 10.23 -27.25 -28.62
N PHE A 36 10.12 -25.95 -28.91
CA PHE A 36 9.00 -25.14 -28.42
C PHE A 36 7.72 -25.66 -29.08
N ASP A 37 6.78 -26.19 -28.29
CA ASP A 37 5.45 -26.53 -28.78
C ASP A 37 4.57 -25.28 -28.68
N PRO A 38 3.95 -24.80 -29.78
CA PRO A 38 3.01 -23.68 -29.74
C PRO A 38 1.77 -23.94 -28.86
N LEU A 39 1.50 -25.21 -28.50
CA LEU A 39 0.48 -25.54 -27.50
C LEU A 39 0.95 -25.20 -26.07
N ASP A 40 2.22 -25.44 -25.72
CA ASP A 40 2.77 -25.11 -24.41
C ASP A 40 2.87 -23.58 -24.26
N GLU A 41 3.27 -22.86 -25.31
CA GLU A 41 3.29 -21.38 -25.35
C GLU A 41 1.88 -20.79 -25.17
N LEU A 42 0.86 -21.38 -25.82
CA LEU A 42 -0.54 -20.98 -25.67
C LEU A 42 -1.10 -21.33 -24.28
N LEU A 43 -0.78 -22.50 -23.73
CA LEU A 43 -1.18 -22.90 -22.38
C LEU A 43 -0.57 -21.97 -21.33
N GLN A 44 0.74 -21.70 -21.41
CA GLN A 44 1.41 -20.77 -20.50
C GLN A 44 0.85 -19.34 -20.63
N THR A 45 0.53 -18.88 -21.84
CA THR A 45 -0.14 -17.58 -22.04
C THR A 45 -1.51 -17.53 -21.38
N ILE A 46 -2.29 -18.63 -21.46
CA ILE A 46 -3.60 -18.72 -20.81
C ILE A 46 -3.43 -18.78 -19.29
N GLU A 47 -2.56 -19.65 -18.78
CA GLU A 47 -2.29 -19.81 -17.34
C GLU A 47 -1.80 -18.51 -16.71
N ASN A 48 -0.81 -17.81 -17.30
CA ASN A 48 -0.37 -16.50 -16.85
C ASN A 48 -1.48 -15.43 -16.95
N SER A 49 -2.39 -15.48 -17.93
CA SER A 49 -3.53 -14.55 -17.96
C SER A 49 -4.54 -14.81 -16.84
N THR A 50 -4.87 -16.08 -16.59
CA THR A 50 -5.84 -16.46 -15.54
C THR A 50 -5.25 -16.54 -14.14
N ALA A 51 -3.95 -16.28 -13.96
CA ALA A 51 -3.32 -16.20 -12.66
C ALA A 51 -3.88 -15.02 -11.84
N PRO A 52 -4.36 -15.24 -10.61
CA PRO A 52 -4.94 -14.20 -9.78
C PRO A 52 -3.87 -13.22 -9.28
N ARG A 53 -4.15 -11.93 -9.36
CA ARG A 53 -3.25 -10.84 -8.96
C ARG A 53 -3.95 -9.87 -8.02
N VAL A 54 -3.22 -9.21 -7.13
CA VAL A 54 -3.79 -8.26 -6.15
C VAL A 54 -3.01 -6.95 -6.14
N MET A 55 -3.72 -5.83 -6.25
CA MET A 55 -3.20 -4.49 -5.90
C MET A 55 -3.89 -3.98 -4.63
N VAL A 56 -3.13 -3.72 -3.57
CA VAL A 56 -3.61 -3.12 -2.31
C VAL A 56 -3.06 -1.70 -2.18
N ILE A 57 -3.97 -0.72 -2.08
CA ILE A 57 -3.66 0.69 -1.92
C ILE A 57 -4.16 1.14 -0.55
N GLY A 58 -3.26 1.61 0.29
CA GLY A 58 -3.62 2.32 1.52
C GLY A 58 -3.32 3.81 1.38
N ILE A 59 -4.28 4.65 1.79
CA ILE A 59 -4.10 6.10 1.84
C ILE A 59 -4.18 6.49 3.32
N ASP A 60 -3.09 7.01 3.90
CA ASP A 60 -3.01 7.27 5.34
C ASP A 60 -3.97 8.41 5.77
N GLY A 61 -4.55 8.32 6.96
CA GLY A 61 -5.31 9.41 7.58
C GLY A 61 -6.62 9.85 6.91
N VAL A 62 -7.29 9.03 6.08
CA VAL A 62 -8.51 9.41 5.33
C VAL A 62 -9.81 9.06 6.07
N ARG A 63 -10.49 10.10 6.59
CA ARG A 63 -11.83 10.02 7.17
C ARG A 63 -12.89 9.57 6.16
N SER A 64 -13.82 8.74 6.64
CA SER A 64 -15.06 8.33 5.94
C SER A 64 -15.81 9.48 5.24
N ASP A 65 -15.98 10.64 5.89
CA ASP A 65 -16.76 11.75 5.35
C ASP A 65 -16.03 12.54 4.26
N VAL A 66 -14.69 12.56 4.27
CA VAL A 66 -13.89 13.18 3.21
C VAL A 66 -13.64 12.21 2.04
N ALA A 67 -13.58 10.90 2.30
CA ALA A 67 -13.65 9.88 1.24
C ALA A 67 -14.95 9.99 0.42
N GLN A 68 -16.10 10.18 1.09
CA GLN A 68 -17.39 10.46 0.42
C GLN A 68 -17.38 11.75 -0.40
N ILE A 69 -16.70 12.81 0.07
CA ILE A 69 -16.53 14.05 -0.71
C ILE A 69 -15.68 13.79 -1.95
N SER A 70 -14.58 13.03 -1.84
CA SER A 70 -13.72 12.73 -2.98
C SER A 70 -14.42 11.86 -4.03
N ALA A 71 -15.14 10.83 -3.58
CA ALA A 71 -15.97 9.96 -4.41
C ALA A 71 -17.25 10.63 -4.97
N SER A 72 -17.55 11.88 -4.60
CA SER A 72 -18.65 12.66 -5.20
C SER A 72 -18.25 13.44 -6.46
N ARG A 73 -16.97 13.34 -6.86
CA ARG A 73 -16.40 14.00 -8.05
C ARG A 73 -16.53 13.12 -9.30
N ASP A 74 -16.60 13.76 -10.45
CA ASP A 74 -16.25 13.12 -11.73
C ASP A 74 -14.79 12.60 -11.68
N GLU A 75 -14.48 11.53 -12.42
CA GLU A 75 -13.14 10.94 -12.59
C GLU A 75 -12.46 10.33 -11.33
N SER A 76 -13.10 10.38 -10.15
CA SER A 76 -12.59 9.76 -8.90
C SER A 76 -12.40 8.24 -9.00
N GLY A 77 -11.27 7.74 -8.48
CA GLY A 77 -10.99 6.31 -8.37
C GLY A 77 -11.85 5.61 -7.32
N LEU A 78 -12.10 6.27 -6.18
CA LEU A 78 -13.05 5.80 -5.17
C LEU A 78 -14.48 5.70 -5.73
N ALA A 79 -14.90 6.64 -6.59
CA ALA A 79 -16.20 6.56 -7.26
C ALA A 79 -16.31 5.34 -8.19
N ARG A 80 -15.26 5.05 -8.97
CA ARG A 80 -15.19 3.84 -9.83
C ARG A 80 -15.31 2.57 -9.00
N MET A 81 -14.47 2.42 -7.97
CA MET A 81 -14.48 1.25 -7.07
C MET A 81 -15.86 1.01 -6.44
N ALA A 82 -16.54 2.07 -5.98
CA ALA A 82 -17.89 1.95 -5.42
C ALA A 82 -18.97 1.61 -6.47
N SER A 83 -18.75 1.92 -7.75
CA SER A 83 -19.68 1.60 -8.83
C SER A 83 -19.45 0.22 -9.48
N GLU A 84 -18.23 -0.31 -9.36
CA GLU A 84 -17.76 -1.54 -10.04
C GLU A 84 -17.53 -2.72 -9.09
N GLY A 85 -17.63 -2.51 -7.77
CA GLY A 85 -17.25 -3.51 -6.77
C GLY A 85 -17.97 -3.41 -5.42
N ALA A 86 -17.38 -4.03 -4.40
CA ALA A 86 -17.84 -4.00 -3.02
C ALA A 86 -17.27 -2.77 -2.30
N TRP A 87 -18.08 -2.02 -1.55
CA TRP A 87 -17.63 -0.76 -0.95
C TRP A 87 -18.29 -0.45 0.39
N THR A 88 -17.61 0.35 1.20
CA THR A 88 -18.19 0.95 2.40
C THR A 88 -17.45 2.22 2.80
N TYR A 89 -18.16 3.13 3.44
CA TYR A 89 -17.60 4.25 4.20
C TYR A 89 -17.79 4.06 5.72
N ASP A 90 -18.06 2.84 6.16
CA ASP A 90 -18.13 2.43 7.58
C ASP A 90 -17.14 1.27 7.85
N SER A 91 -15.90 1.42 7.36
CA SER A 91 -14.80 0.49 7.66
C SER A 91 -14.19 0.84 9.01
N ASN A 92 -14.04 -0.13 9.91
CA ASN A 92 -13.52 0.12 11.25
C ASN A 92 -12.06 -0.34 11.43
N VAL A 93 -11.22 0.56 11.91
CA VAL A 93 -9.77 0.33 12.04
C VAL A 93 -9.35 -0.30 13.38
N GLY A 94 -10.32 -0.78 14.15
CA GLY A 94 -10.11 -1.35 15.48
C GLY A 94 -10.02 -0.30 16.59
N PRO A 95 -9.53 -0.67 17.80
CA PRO A 95 -9.56 0.22 18.96
C PRO A 95 -8.42 1.25 19.02
N ILE A 96 -7.48 1.24 18.07
CA ILE A 96 -6.32 2.13 18.05
C ILE A 96 -6.14 2.70 16.64
N SER A 97 -6.81 3.83 16.38
CA SER A 97 -6.61 4.68 15.19
C SER A 97 -5.29 5.45 15.26
N ILE A 98 -4.20 4.71 15.12
CA ILE A 98 -2.81 5.17 15.00
C ILE A 98 -2.15 4.27 13.95
N SER A 99 -1.34 4.83 13.08
CA SER A 99 -0.89 4.18 11.85
C SER A 99 -0.17 2.85 12.07
N GLY A 100 0.84 2.79 12.93
CA GLY A 100 1.59 1.57 13.25
C GLY A 100 0.69 0.38 13.63
N PRO A 101 -0.18 0.52 14.65
CA PRO A 101 -1.19 -0.49 15.00
C PRO A 101 -2.13 -0.87 13.85
N SER A 102 -2.58 0.09 13.05
CA SER A 102 -3.58 -0.14 12.00
C SER A 102 -2.98 -0.79 10.75
N TRP A 103 -1.89 -0.25 10.20
CA TRP A 103 -1.10 -0.88 9.13
C TRP A 103 -0.64 -2.29 9.53
N SER A 104 -0.24 -2.51 10.79
CA SER A 104 0.11 -3.84 11.28
C SER A 104 -1.10 -4.77 11.26
N SER A 105 -2.29 -4.29 11.63
CA SER A 105 -3.52 -5.09 11.59
C SER A 105 -3.96 -5.38 10.15
N MET A 106 -3.87 -4.38 9.27
CA MET A 106 -4.20 -4.46 7.85
C MET A 106 -3.40 -5.54 7.13
N LEU A 107 -2.08 -5.52 7.31
CA LEU A 107 -1.15 -6.38 6.57
C LEU A 107 -1.00 -7.77 7.22
N THR A 108 -1.02 -7.89 8.55
CA THR A 108 -0.91 -9.21 9.21
C THR A 108 -2.21 -9.99 9.28
N GLY A 109 -3.37 -9.34 9.04
CA GLY A 109 -4.69 -9.93 9.15
C GLY A 109 -5.07 -10.33 10.59
N VAL A 110 -4.33 -9.87 11.60
CA VAL A 110 -4.60 -10.09 13.02
C VAL A 110 -4.59 -8.77 13.79
N TRP A 111 -5.25 -8.70 14.93
CA TRP A 111 -5.35 -7.46 15.69
C TRP A 111 -4.16 -7.18 16.63
N CYS A 112 -4.12 -5.95 17.17
CA CYS A 112 -3.09 -5.44 18.09
C CYS A 112 -2.92 -6.24 19.40
N ASP A 113 -3.91 -7.00 19.85
CA ASP A 113 -3.77 -7.93 20.99
C ASP A 113 -2.91 -9.17 20.66
N ARG A 114 -2.78 -9.49 19.37
CA ARG A 114 -1.90 -10.56 18.85
C ARG A 114 -0.55 -9.97 18.42
N HIS A 115 -0.50 -9.10 17.41
CA HIS A 115 0.77 -8.53 16.91
C HIS A 115 1.46 -7.54 17.87
N GLY A 116 0.76 -7.04 18.89
CA GLY A 116 1.36 -6.28 20.00
C GLY A 116 1.78 -4.84 19.69
N VAL A 117 1.57 -4.33 18.46
CA VAL A 117 1.86 -2.92 18.13
C VAL A 117 0.74 -2.05 18.69
N MET A 118 1.08 -1.18 19.66
CA MET A 118 0.14 -0.28 20.35
C MET A 118 0.33 1.21 20.01
N GLY A 119 1.31 1.54 19.16
CA GLY A 119 1.55 2.89 18.63
C GLY A 119 2.84 2.94 17.80
N ASN A 120 3.12 4.10 17.20
CA ASN A 120 4.25 4.32 16.26
C ASN A 120 5.66 4.21 16.89
N GLY A 121 5.77 3.84 18.17
CA GLY A 121 7.04 3.48 18.82
C GLY A 121 7.43 2.01 18.62
N PHE A 122 6.49 1.14 18.23
CA PHE A 122 6.73 -0.29 17.95
C PHE A 122 7.31 -1.13 19.12
N ASP A 123 7.30 -0.59 20.35
CA ASP A 123 7.84 -1.22 21.56
C ASP A 123 7.22 -2.60 21.88
N ASN A 124 8.06 -3.63 21.98
CA ASN A 124 7.69 -5.00 22.41
C ASN A 124 6.65 -5.71 21.52
N HIS A 125 6.58 -5.38 20.22
CA HIS A 125 5.73 -6.06 19.26
C HIS A 125 6.06 -7.55 19.07
N LYS A 126 5.19 -8.26 18.34
CA LYS A 126 5.33 -9.67 17.94
C LYS A 126 5.17 -9.88 16.42
N LEU A 127 5.53 -8.89 15.60
CA LEU A 127 5.44 -8.98 14.13
C LEU A 127 6.23 -10.19 13.58
N ASP A 128 7.35 -10.54 14.22
CA ASP A 128 8.15 -11.75 13.95
C ASP A 128 7.39 -13.08 14.13
N GLN A 129 6.26 -13.07 14.86
CA GLN A 129 5.36 -14.20 15.10
C GLN A 129 4.06 -14.12 14.28
N HIS A 130 3.83 -13.00 13.57
CA HIS A 130 2.60 -12.69 12.88
C HIS A 130 2.91 -12.14 11.47
N LEU A 131 3.19 -13.07 10.55
CA LEU A 131 3.59 -12.76 9.17
C LEU A 131 2.59 -11.82 8.49
N ASP A 132 3.09 -10.87 7.70
CA ASP A 132 2.28 -9.96 6.91
C ASP A 132 1.79 -10.60 5.59
N LEU A 133 1.08 -9.83 4.77
CA LEU A 133 0.52 -10.25 3.50
C LEU A 133 1.62 -10.69 2.51
N ILE A 134 2.74 -9.96 2.44
CA ILE A 134 3.81 -10.21 1.47
C ILE A 134 4.68 -11.40 1.92
N ASP A 135 5.10 -11.45 3.19
CA ASP A 135 5.84 -12.61 3.74
C ASP A 135 5.04 -13.92 3.70
N ARG A 136 3.70 -13.86 3.61
CA ARG A 136 2.85 -15.03 3.34
C ARG A 136 2.88 -15.49 1.89
N VAL A 137 2.87 -14.56 0.93
CA VAL A 137 2.95 -14.88 -0.50
C VAL A 137 4.34 -15.46 -0.82
N GLU A 138 5.41 -14.78 -0.41
CA GLU A 138 6.80 -15.22 -0.63
C GLU A 138 7.13 -16.58 0.00
N ARG A 139 6.54 -16.91 1.15
CA ARG A 139 6.69 -18.23 1.79
C ARG A 139 5.76 -19.31 1.25
N TYR A 140 4.71 -18.92 0.52
CA TYR A 140 3.83 -19.86 -0.17
C TYR A 140 4.46 -20.28 -1.49
N ASP A 141 4.82 -19.31 -2.34
CA ASP A 141 5.54 -19.53 -3.59
C ASP A 141 6.40 -18.30 -3.94
N SER A 142 7.72 -18.41 -3.73
CA SER A 142 8.70 -17.36 -4.04
C SER A 142 9.03 -17.24 -5.55
N SER A 143 8.21 -17.83 -6.43
CA SER A 143 8.22 -17.51 -7.85
C SER A 143 7.26 -16.36 -8.19
N LEU A 144 6.19 -16.17 -7.39
CA LEU A 144 5.31 -15.01 -7.46
C LEU A 144 6.11 -13.72 -7.25
N LYS A 145 5.70 -12.63 -7.88
CA LYS A 145 6.41 -11.34 -7.81
C LYS A 145 5.65 -10.37 -6.95
N THR A 146 6.34 -9.86 -5.93
CA THR A 146 5.79 -8.93 -4.95
C THR A 146 6.45 -7.56 -5.07
N ALA A 147 5.66 -6.50 -4.94
CA ALA A 147 6.15 -5.13 -4.89
C ALA A 147 5.51 -4.36 -3.73
N SER A 148 6.31 -3.50 -3.08
CA SER A 148 5.90 -2.63 -1.98
C SER A 148 6.54 -1.26 -2.14
N LEU A 149 5.74 -0.25 -2.48
CA LEU A 149 6.16 1.15 -2.53
C LEU A 149 5.47 1.95 -1.42
N VAL A 150 6.25 2.56 -0.54
CA VAL A 150 5.69 3.29 0.62
C VAL A 150 6.33 4.66 0.82
N TYR A 151 5.55 5.61 1.34
CA TYR A 151 6.12 6.79 1.99
C TYR A 151 6.63 6.45 3.41
N TRP A 152 5.78 5.83 4.23
CA TRP A 152 6.04 5.64 5.66
C TRP A 152 7.00 4.47 5.94
N GLU A 153 8.22 4.80 6.37
CA GLU A 153 9.34 3.86 6.55
C GLU A 153 9.06 2.63 7.45
N PRO A 154 8.31 2.76 8.57
CA PRO A 154 7.98 1.61 9.42
C PRO A 154 7.19 0.49 8.73
N ILE A 155 6.40 0.80 7.69
CA ILE A 155 5.69 -0.26 6.94
C ILE A 155 6.70 -1.19 6.27
N SER A 156 7.70 -0.61 5.59
CA SER A 156 8.76 -1.35 4.91
C SER A 156 9.72 -2.03 5.90
N ASN A 157 10.23 -1.30 6.91
CA ASN A 157 11.33 -1.80 7.74
C ASN A 157 10.90 -2.58 9.00
N LEU A 158 9.65 -2.46 9.46
CA LEU A 158 9.17 -3.12 10.68
C LEU A 158 7.95 -4.04 10.46
N ILE A 159 6.97 -3.63 9.65
CA ILE A 159 5.72 -4.39 9.45
C ILE A 159 5.89 -5.52 8.43
N ILE A 160 6.41 -5.19 7.25
CA ILE A 160 6.82 -6.15 6.21
C ILE A 160 8.21 -6.71 6.58
N GLY A 161 9.15 -5.82 6.89
CA GLY A 161 10.54 -6.17 7.19
C GLY A 161 11.44 -6.04 5.96
N PRO A 162 12.75 -5.77 6.15
CA PRO A 162 13.63 -5.31 5.07
C PRO A 162 14.02 -6.43 4.09
N GLY A 163 13.58 -6.30 2.83
CA GLY A 163 13.92 -7.23 1.75
C GLY A 163 13.11 -8.52 1.79
N ILE A 164 11.84 -8.41 2.18
CA ILE A 164 10.85 -9.48 2.02
C ILE A 164 10.19 -9.38 0.64
N ALA A 165 9.81 -8.17 0.19
CA ALA A 165 9.25 -7.98 -1.15
C ALA A 165 10.35 -7.94 -2.22
N ASP A 166 10.09 -8.54 -3.38
CA ASP A 166 11.04 -8.64 -4.50
C ASP A 166 11.40 -7.24 -5.06
N ILE A 167 10.43 -6.31 -5.03
CA ILE A 167 10.65 -4.86 -5.17
C ILE A 167 10.18 -4.18 -3.88
N GLN A 168 11.12 -3.65 -3.08
CA GLN A 168 10.81 -2.97 -1.81
C GLN A 168 11.48 -1.60 -1.75
N GLU A 169 10.71 -0.53 -2.00
CA GLU A 169 11.23 0.82 -2.18
C GLU A 169 10.47 1.83 -1.29
N ARG A 170 11.16 2.87 -0.81
CA ARG A 170 10.62 3.87 0.12
C ARG A 170 11.02 5.28 -0.29
N TYR A 171 10.05 6.20 -0.26
CA TYR A 171 10.17 7.55 -0.79
C TYR A 171 9.88 8.64 0.27
N GLU A 172 10.15 9.90 -0.08
CA GLU A 172 9.92 11.09 0.77
C GLU A 172 8.74 11.96 0.26
N GLU A 173 8.12 11.59 -0.87
CA GLU A 173 7.00 12.30 -1.52
C GLU A 173 6.08 11.28 -2.20
N ASP A 174 4.76 11.36 -1.99
CA ASP A 174 3.77 10.48 -2.65
C ASP A 174 3.80 10.57 -4.18
N ALA A 175 4.24 11.70 -4.73
CA ALA A 175 4.44 11.86 -6.17
C ALA A 175 5.46 10.85 -6.72
N GLN A 176 6.50 10.51 -5.95
CA GLN A 176 7.52 9.53 -6.34
C GLN A 176 7.00 8.09 -6.17
N VAL A 177 6.27 7.82 -5.08
CA VAL A 177 5.55 6.55 -4.88
C VAL A 177 4.62 6.28 -6.07
N HIS A 178 3.90 7.30 -6.52
CA HIS A 178 2.97 7.20 -7.65
C HIS A 178 3.67 7.07 -9.01
N GLU A 179 4.68 7.90 -9.32
CA GLU A 179 5.46 7.80 -10.56
C GLU A 179 6.05 6.40 -10.73
N ARG A 180 6.63 5.85 -9.65
CA ARG A 180 7.17 4.48 -9.62
C ARG A 180 6.09 3.40 -9.73
N ALA A 181 4.92 3.60 -9.13
CA ALA A 181 3.82 2.65 -9.25
C ALA A 181 3.26 2.56 -10.68
N VAL A 182 3.14 3.72 -11.33
CA VAL A 182 2.76 3.83 -12.74
C VAL A 182 3.82 3.21 -13.66
N GLU A 183 5.12 3.37 -13.35
CA GLU A 183 6.21 2.70 -14.06
C GLU A 183 6.11 1.17 -13.94
N ILE A 184 6.05 0.62 -12.73
CA ILE A 184 5.97 -0.83 -12.47
C ILE A 184 4.78 -1.48 -13.19
N LEU A 185 3.60 -0.84 -13.19
CA LEU A 185 2.43 -1.36 -13.89
C LEU A 185 2.55 -1.28 -15.42
N ARG A 186 3.24 -0.26 -15.97
CA ARG A 186 3.46 -0.07 -17.43
C ARG A 186 4.62 -0.87 -18.00
N GLU A 187 5.63 -1.24 -17.20
CA GLU A 187 6.79 -2.03 -17.66
C GLU A 187 6.48 -3.52 -17.91
N ASP A 188 5.22 -3.94 -17.70
CA ASP A 188 4.74 -5.31 -17.93
C ASP A 188 5.50 -6.37 -17.13
N ILE A 189 5.92 -6.00 -15.93
CA ILE A 189 6.42 -6.93 -14.91
C ILE A 189 5.27 -7.91 -14.60
N ASP A 190 5.59 -9.21 -14.60
CA ASP A 190 4.67 -10.29 -14.26
C ASP A 190 4.45 -10.28 -12.74
N LEU A 191 3.60 -9.36 -12.28
CA LEU A 191 3.46 -8.90 -10.90
C LEU A 191 2.18 -9.48 -10.29
N ASP A 192 2.31 -10.18 -9.16
CA ASP A 192 1.19 -10.94 -8.56
C ASP A 192 0.61 -10.27 -7.32
N LEU A 193 1.45 -9.60 -6.52
CA LEU A 193 1.01 -8.78 -5.40
C LEU A 193 1.70 -7.42 -5.43
N PHE A 194 0.90 -6.35 -5.42
CA PHE A 194 1.39 -5.00 -5.37
C PHE A 194 0.79 -4.22 -4.19
N PHE A 195 1.64 -3.71 -3.31
CA PHE A 195 1.26 -2.83 -2.20
C PHE A 195 1.77 -1.40 -2.42
N VAL A 196 0.87 -0.41 -2.25
CA VAL A 196 1.17 1.02 -2.39
C VAL A 196 0.62 1.78 -1.18
N ALA A 197 1.44 2.60 -0.52
CA ALA A 197 1.04 3.43 0.62
C ALA A 197 1.39 4.92 0.43
N TYR A 198 0.35 5.77 0.51
CA TYR A 198 0.40 7.24 0.40
C TYR A 198 0.18 7.94 1.75
N ASP A 199 0.82 9.08 1.99
CA ASP A 199 0.90 9.80 3.29
C ASP A 199 0.36 11.25 3.25
N ASP A 200 0.30 11.89 2.07
CA ASP A 200 -0.06 13.32 1.91
C ASP A 200 -1.33 13.75 2.70
N PRO A 201 -2.41 12.95 2.80
CA PRO A 201 -3.60 13.33 3.56
C PRO A 201 -3.42 13.31 5.09
N ASP A 202 -2.66 12.37 5.67
CA ASP A 202 -2.35 12.42 7.10
C ASP A 202 -1.50 13.65 7.43
N TYR A 203 -0.43 13.86 6.66
CA TYR A 203 0.41 15.04 6.79
C TYR A 203 -0.42 16.34 6.73
N ALA A 204 -1.35 16.45 5.77
CA ALA A 204 -2.26 17.60 5.68
C ALA A 204 -3.24 17.68 6.87
N GLY A 205 -3.73 16.55 7.38
CA GLY A 205 -4.58 16.46 8.56
C GLY A 205 -3.88 16.92 9.85
N HIS A 206 -2.62 16.53 10.04
CA HIS A 206 -1.76 16.99 11.13
C HIS A 206 -1.38 18.48 11.00
N VAL A 207 -1.01 18.95 9.82
CA VAL A 207 -0.53 20.34 9.61
C VAL A 207 -1.68 21.35 9.55
N HIS A 208 -2.85 20.98 9.05
CA HIS A 208 -4.00 21.87 8.85
C HIS A 208 -5.21 21.47 9.70
N GLY A 209 -5.69 20.23 9.54
CA GLY A 209 -6.77 19.64 10.34
C GLY A 209 -7.57 18.58 9.59
N PHE A 210 -7.83 17.43 10.22
CA PHE A 210 -8.69 16.38 9.69
C PHE A 210 -10.16 16.80 9.79
N SER A 211 -10.71 17.43 8.75
CA SER A 211 -12.13 17.80 8.66
C SER A 211 -12.55 18.11 7.22
N PRO A 212 -13.81 17.84 6.81
CA PRO A 212 -14.37 18.35 5.56
C PRO A 212 -14.39 19.89 5.47
N ASP A 213 -14.28 20.61 6.59
CA ASP A 213 -14.18 22.08 6.65
C ASP A 213 -12.75 22.62 6.43
N VAL A 214 -11.74 21.76 6.23
CA VAL A 214 -10.33 22.15 6.03
C VAL A 214 -9.90 21.88 4.59
N PRO A 215 -9.85 22.90 3.70
CA PRO A 215 -9.56 22.70 2.28
C PRO A 215 -8.24 21.97 2.02
N GLU A 216 -7.19 22.27 2.78
CA GLU A 216 -5.86 21.69 2.55
C GLU A 216 -5.83 20.16 2.78
N TYR A 217 -6.61 19.66 3.75
CA TYR A 217 -6.79 18.22 3.98
C TYR A 217 -7.69 17.59 2.91
N VAL A 218 -8.82 18.25 2.59
CA VAL A 218 -9.77 17.77 1.58
C VAL A 218 -9.14 17.71 0.18
N ASP A 219 -8.27 18.65 -0.17
CA ASP A 219 -7.58 18.65 -1.46
C ASP A 219 -6.40 17.65 -1.50
N ALA A 220 -5.78 17.32 -0.36
CA ALA A 220 -4.80 16.22 -0.27
C ALA A 220 -5.47 14.85 -0.48
N VAL A 221 -6.63 14.59 0.13
CA VAL A 221 -7.42 13.36 -0.11
C VAL A 221 -7.78 13.21 -1.59
N LYS A 222 -8.22 14.30 -2.25
CA LYS A 222 -8.51 14.29 -3.69
C LYS A 222 -7.27 13.97 -4.53
N LEU A 223 -6.12 14.53 -4.20
CA LEU A 223 -4.88 14.27 -4.93
C LEU A 223 -4.45 12.80 -4.83
N ALA A 224 -4.64 12.16 -3.67
CA ALA A 224 -4.40 10.72 -3.50
C ALA A 224 -5.42 9.86 -4.28
N ASP A 225 -6.69 10.26 -4.32
CA ASP A 225 -7.74 9.63 -5.13
C ASP A 225 -7.53 9.83 -6.65
N ASP A 226 -6.99 10.97 -7.08
CA ASP A 226 -6.60 11.25 -8.48
C ASP A 226 -5.40 10.38 -8.91
N ARG A 227 -4.39 10.25 -8.04
CA ARG A 227 -3.27 9.28 -8.24
C ARG A 227 -3.80 7.85 -8.34
N PHE A 228 -4.74 7.47 -7.48
CA PHE A 228 -5.37 6.15 -7.52
C PHE A 228 -6.18 5.93 -8.80
N ALA A 229 -6.85 6.96 -9.34
CA ALA A 229 -7.55 6.88 -10.62
C ALA A 229 -6.59 6.60 -11.81
N GLU A 230 -5.41 7.22 -11.88
CA GLU A 230 -4.42 6.87 -12.93
C GLU A 230 -3.88 5.43 -12.75
N LEU A 231 -3.72 4.94 -11.51
CA LEU A 231 -3.37 3.52 -11.29
C LEU A 231 -4.46 2.57 -11.80
N LEU A 232 -5.75 2.90 -11.60
CA LEU A 232 -6.86 2.12 -12.15
C LEU A 232 -6.88 2.15 -13.69
N ASP A 233 -6.59 3.28 -14.32
CA ASP A 233 -6.53 3.37 -15.79
C ASP A 233 -5.42 2.49 -16.39
N VAL A 234 -4.23 2.49 -15.78
CA VAL A 234 -3.14 1.60 -16.20
C VAL A 234 -3.48 0.13 -15.94
N LEU A 235 -4.16 -0.17 -14.83
CA LEU A 235 -4.57 -1.54 -14.51
C LEU A 235 -5.70 -2.05 -15.40
N ASP A 236 -6.62 -1.18 -15.83
CA ASP A 236 -7.68 -1.53 -16.78
C ASP A 236 -7.09 -1.92 -18.16
N GLU A 237 -5.93 -1.38 -18.56
CA GLU A 237 -5.17 -1.90 -19.72
C GLU A 237 -4.69 -3.34 -19.47
N ARG A 238 -4.14 -3.66 -18.29
CA ARG A 238 -3.72 -5.02 -17.91
C ARG A 238 -4.89 -6.01 -17.91
N ILE A 239 -5.99 -5.66 -17.24
CA ILE A 239 -7.23 -6.44 -17.18
C ILE A 239 -7.80 -6.66 -18.59
N SER A 240 -7.72 -5.67 -19.49
CA SER A 240 -8.20 -5.81 -20.88
C SER A 240 -7.44 -6.85 -21.71
N ARG A 241 -6.22 -7.22 -21.29
CA ARG A 241 -5.41 -8.29 -21.89
C ARG A 241 -5.72 -9.68 -21.32
N GLY A 242 -6.50 -9.74 -20.24
CA GLY A 242 -7.03 -10.98 -19.64
C GLY A 242 -6.58 -11.25 -18.20
N GLU A 243 -5.80 -10.36 -17.58
CA GLU A 243 -5.27 -10.56 -16.22
C GLU A 243 -6.33 -10.41 -15.12
N ASP A 244 -6.45 -11.40 -14.22
CA ASP A 244 -7.43 -11.38 -13.11
C ASP A 244 -6.93 -10.60 -11.88
N TRP A 245 -7.01 -9.27 -11.98
CA TRP A 245 -6.67 -8.36 -10.89
C TRP A 245 -7.83 -8.11 -9.93
N LEU A 246 -7.61 -8.41 -8.65
CA LEU A 246 -8.30 -7.79 -7.53
C LEU A 246 -7.62 -6.45 -7.19
N VAL A 247 -8.41 -5.41 -6.94
CA VAL A 247 -7.96 -4.16 -6.35
C VAL A 247 -8.64 -3.99 -4.99
N ILE A 248 -7.87 -3.62 -3.97
CA ILE A 248 -8.35 -3.21 -2.64
C ILE A 248 -7.85 -1.79 -2.38
N VAL A 249 -8.73 -0.87 -2.00
CA VAL A 249 -8.36 0.48 -1.54
C VAL A 249 -9.00 0.79 -0.20
N THR A 250 -8.22 1.35 0.73
CA THR A 250 -8.62 1.54 2.14
C THR A 250 -7.86 2.71 2.77
N SER A 251 -8.22 3.04 4.01
CA SER A 251 -7.41 3.88 4.89
C SER A 251 -7.31 3.28 6.30
N ASP A 252 -6.19 3.55 6.95
CA ASP A 252 -5.74 2.96 8.21
C ASP A 252 -6.25 3.74 9.45
N HIS A 253 -6.54 5.04 9.34
CA HIS A 253 -7.33 5.77 10.34
C HIS A 253 -8.03 7.03 9.78
N GLY A 254 -9.07 7.47 10.50
CA GLY A 254 -9.62 8.81 10.35
C GLY A 254 -8.85 9.83 11.20
N GLY A 255 -9.53 10.86 11.70
CA GLY A 255 -8.95 11.80 12.65
C GLY A 255 -9.81 13.03 12.93
N GLY A 256 -9.28 13.91 13.78
CA GLY A 256 -9.91 15.19 14.11
C GLY A 256 -10.85 15.15 15.32
N GLY A 257 -11.07 13.97 15.92
CA GLY A 257 -12.07 13.74 16.95
C GLY A 257 -11.78 14.41 18.28
N SER A 258 -10.71 13.99 18.97
CA SER A 258 -10.32 14.59 20.25
C SER A 258 -9.63 15.96 20.08
N THR A 259 -8.92 16.14 18.97
CA THR A 259 -8.33 17.42 18.53
C THR A 259 -8.35 17.47 17.01
N LEU A 260 -8.64 18.63 16.43
CA LEU A 260 -8.78 18.81 14.96
C LEU A 260 -7.56 18.35 14.15
N ARG A 261 -6.36 18.30 14.75
CA ARG A 261 -5.07 17.97 14.11
C ARG A 261 -4.46 16.67 14.62
N GLY A 262 -5.29 15.76 15.14
CA GLY A 262 -4.80 14.49 15.66
C GLY A 262 -5.86 13.39 15.72
N HIS A 263 -5.33 12.20 15.87
CA HIS A 263 -5.99 10.91 16.04
C HIS A 263 -5.21 10.18 17.15
N SER A 264 -5.79 9.15 17.76
CA SER A 264 -5.19 8.45 18.92
C SER A 264 -5.95 7.15 19.22
N ALA A 265 -5.51 6.36 20.20
CA ALA A 265 -6.36 5.35 20.82
C ALA A 265 -7.56 6.04 21.51
N SER A 266 -8.71 6.06 20.83
CA SER A 266 -9.82 6.97 21.11
C SER A 266 -11.16 6.30 20.82
N SER A 267 -12.22 6.70 21.54
CA SER A 267 -13.59 6.25 21.27
C SER A 267 -14.35 7.19 20.32
N SER A 268 -13.63 7.97 19.51
CA SER A 268 -14.20 8.89 18.53
C SER A 268 -14.46 8.17 17.23
N VAL A 269 -15.73 8.11 16.81
CA VAL A 269 -16.12 7.47 15.54
C VAL A 269 -15.38 8.07 14.35
N VAL A 270 -15.10 9.38 14.33
CA VAL A 270 -14.35 10.01 13.22
C VAL A 270 -12.84 9.71 13.22
N ASP A 271 -12.30 9.15 14.31
CA ASP A 271 -10.93 8.62 14.33
C ASP A 271 -10.94 7.13 13.89
N LEU A 272 -11.98 6.37 14.28
CA LEU A 272 -12.07 4.92 14.07
C LEU A 272 -12.70 4.47 12.73
N THR A 273 -13.38 5.36 12.00
CA THR A 273 -14.17 5.02 10.81
C THR A 273 -13.57 5.62 9.53
N THR A 274 -13.09 4.72 8.67
CA THR A 274 -12.53 5.01 7.34
C THR A 274 -13.42 4.41 6.25
N PHE A 275 -12.87 4.15 5.07
CA PHE A 275 -13.54 3.48 3.95
C PHE A 275 -12.78 2.19 3.59
N MET A 276 -13.45 1.26 2.93
CA MET A 276 -12.82 0.13 2.26
C MET A 276 -13.59 -0.18 0.98
N MET A 277 -12.88 -0.40 -0.13
CA MET A 277 -13.49 -0.79 -1.41
C MET A 277 -12.65 -1.86 -2.10
N VAL A 278 -13.32 -2.78 -2.79
CA VAL A 278 -12.73 -3.95 -3.46
C VAL A 278 -13.38 -4.13 -4.84
N ARG A 279 -12.59 -4.41 -5.88
CA ARG A 279 -13.05 -4.63 -7.27
C ARG A 279 -12.26 -5.79 -7.90
N GLY A 280 -12.88 -6.58 -8.77
CA GLY A 280 -12.22 -7.72 -9.44
C GLY A 280 -12.39 -9.07 -8.71
N GLY A 281 -11.86 -10.16 -9.26
CA GLY A 281 -12.05 -11.51 -8.72
C GLY A 281 -13.52 -11.88 -8.47
N GLU A 282 -13.78 -12.63 -7.38
CA GLU A 282 -15.13 -13.02 -6.95
C GLU A 282 -15.92 -11.91 -6.20
N THR A 283 -15.61 -10.62 -6.43
CA THR A 283 -16.26 -9.50 -5.72
C THR A 283 -17.77 -9.44 -5.95
N VAL A 284 -18.53 -9.47 -4.85
CA VAL A 284 -19.99 -9.24 -4.84
C VAL A 284 -20.26 -7.74 -4.76
N ALA A 285 -20.52 -7.11 -5.90
CA ALA A 285 -20.68 -5.66 -5.98
C ALA A 285 -21.90 -5.14 -5.18
N GLY A 286 -21.67 -4.10 -4.36
CA GLY A 286 -22.65 -3.53 -3.43
C GLY A 286 -22.04 -2.92 -2.17
N GLU A 287 -22.89 -2.36 -1.30
CA GLU A 287 -22.47 -1.85 0.00
C GLU A 287 -22.18 -3.02 0.97
N ILE A 288 -21.02 -3.02 1.63
CA ILE A 288 -20.66 -4.00 2.67
C ILE A 288 -20.74 -3.40 4.07
N TYR A 289 -21.19 -4.21 5.04
CA TYR A 289 -21.44 -3.77 6.42
C TYR A 289 -20.55 -4.50 7.42
N GLY A 290 -20.04 -3.76 8.41
CA GLY A 290 -19.16 -4.34 9.44
C GLY A 290 -17.81 -4.79 8.88
N SER A 291 -17.27 -4.06 7.90
CA SER A 291 -15.90 -4.19 7.40
C SER A 291 -14.91 -3.75 8.49
N VAL A 292 -13.78 -4.45 8.59
CA VAL A 292 -12.68 -4.11 9.50
C VAL A 292 -11.34 -4.18 8.80
N VAL A 293 -10.36 -3.39 9.24
CA VAL A 293 -9.06 -3.28 8.55
C VAL A 293 -8.32 -4.62 8.39
N VAL A 294 -8.49 -5.58 9.31
CA VAL A 294 -7.92 -6.95 9.21
C VAL A 294 -8.52 -7.79 8.06
N ASP A 295 -9.66 -7.41 7.49
CA ASP A 295 -10.26 -8.09 6.34
C ASP A 295 -9.41 -7.95 5.06
N VAL A 296 -8.52 -6.93 4.98
CA VAL A 296 -7.68 -6.64 3.79
C VAL A 296 -6.77 -7.82 3.43
N ALA A 297 -5.87 -8.22 4.33
CA ALA A 297 -4.95 -9.33 4.08
C ALA A 297 -5.70 -10.65 3.81
N VAL A 298 -6.84 -10.89 4.48
CA VAL A 298 -7.63 -12.11 4.28
C VAL A 298 -8.31 -12.12 2.91
N THR A 299 -8.84 -10.98 2.44
CA THR A 299 -9.43 -10.84 1.10
C THR A 299 -8.36 -11.04 0.02
N ALA A 300 -7.19 -10.40 0.17
CA ALA A 300 -6.06 -10.54 -0.75
C ALA A 300 -5.54 -11.98 -0.85
N LEU A 301 -5.24 -12.64 0.28
CA LEU A 301 -4.80 -14.04 0.31
C LEU A 301 -5.84 -15.00 -0.27
N THR A 302 -7.14 -14.70 -0.09
CA THR A 302 -8.22 -15.53 -0.66
C THR A 302 -8.25 -15.46 -2.19
N HIS A 303 -8.00 -14.28 -2.79
CA HIS A 303 -7.93 -14.14 -4.24
C HIS A 303 -6.70 -14.82 -4.84
N LEU A 304 -5.53 -14.66 -4.20
CA LEU A 304 -4.27 -15.31 -4.60
C LEU A 304 -4.24 -16.85 -4.37
N GLU A 305 -5.37 -17.45 -4.01
CA GLU A 305 -5.52 -18.85 -3.58
C GLU A 305 -4.55 -19.31 -2.45
N VAL A 306 -3.94 -18.36 -1.71
CA VAL A 306 -2.94 -18.65 -0.68
C VAL A 306 -3.60 -19.28 0.54
N PRO A 307 -3.19 -20.48 0.99
CA PRO A 307 -3.84 -21.19 2.08
C PRO A 307 -3.84 -20.41 3.41
N LEU A 308 -5.03 -19.94 3.80
CA LEU A 308 -5.24 -19.27 5.09
C LEU A 308 -4.86 -20.18 6.27
N PRO A 309 -4.17 -19.67 7.30
CA PRO A 309 -3.85 -20.45 8.49
C PRO A 309 -5.11 -20.78 9.29
N ASN A 310 -5.05 -21.81 10.14
CA ASN A 310 -6.18 -22.30 10.92
C ASN A 310 -5.81 -22.57 12.38
N GLY A 311 -6.82 -22.87 13.22
CA GLY A 311 -6.64 -23.06 14.66
C GLY A 311 -6.19 -21.76 15.35
N GLU A 312 -5.24 -21.86 16.29
CA GLU A 312 -4.68 -20.71 17.02
C GLU A 312 -3.93 -19.72 16.10
N ALA A 313 -3.52 -20.16 14.91
CA ALA A 313 -2.86 -19.35 13.89
C ALA A 313 -3.83 -18.68 12.91
N ALA A 314 -5.14 -18.95 12.98
CA ALA A 314 -6.15 -18.36 12.09
C ALA A 314 -6.12 -16.82 12.10
N LEU A 315 -6.41 -16.19 10.97
CA LEU A 315 -6.49 -14.73 10.88
C LEU A 315 -7.80 -14.20 11.51
N ASP A 316 -7.82 -12.93 11.90
CA ASP A 316 -8.98 -12.29 12.54
C ASP A 316 -9.97 -11.68 11.53
N GLY A 317 -9.51 -11.41 10.31
CA GLY A 317 -10.31 -10.90 9.20
C GLY A 317 -11.00 -11.98 8.35
N ARG A 318 -11.75 -11.53 7.34
CA ARG A 318 -12.62 -12.32 6.47
C ARG A 318 -12.55 -11.82 5.02
N PRO A 319 -12.84 -12.65 4.00
CA PRO A 319 -13.02 -12.21 2.62
C PRO A 319 -14.41 -11.57 2.42
N LEU A 320 -14.70 -10.48 3.13
CA LEU A 320 -16.06 -9.90 3.23
C LEU A 320 -16.59 -9.41 1.87
N ALA A 321 -15.71 -8.97 0.96
CA ALA A 321 -16.07 -8.56 -0.41
C ALA A 321 -16.57 -9.72 -1.29
N PHE A 322 -16.20 -10.96 -0.97
CA PHE A 322 -16.67 -12.18 -1.66
C PHE A 322 -17.86 -12.81 -0.93
N GLN A 323 -17.96 -12.61 0.39
CA GLN A 323 -18.95 -13.25 1.27
C GLN A 323 -19.54 -12.23 2.26
N PRO A 324 -20.44 -11.32 1.82
CA PRO A 324 -20.94 -10.21 2.64
C PRO A 324 -21.84 -10.65 3.81
N ASP A 325 -22.39 -11.87 3.78
CA ASP A 325 -23.23 -12.45 4.85
C ASP A 325 -22.43 -13.10 6.01
N LEU A 326 -21.09 -12.97 6.03
CA LEU A 326 -20.25 -13.58 7.09
C LEU A 326 -20.48 -12.96 8.47
N GLU A 327 -20.28 -13.77 9.52
CA GLU A 327 -20.32 -13.30 10.90
C GLU A 327 -19.32 -12.15 11.15
N SER A 328 -19.65 -11.28 12.11
CA SER A 328 -18.80 -10.13 12.46
C SER A 328 -17.40 -10.56 12.88
N ALA A 329 -16.38 -9.81 12.44
CA ALA A 329 -15.00 -10.05 12.82
C ALA A 329 -14.80 -10.05 14.35
N ARG A 330 -13.74 -10.73 14.81
CA ARG A 330 -13.38 -10.77 16.23
C ARG A 330 -13.13 -9.35 16.74
N VAL A 331 -13.79 -8.95 17.82
CA VAL A 331 -13.45 -7.71 18.54
C VAL A 331 -12.18 -7.97 19.39
N PRO A 332 -11.12 -7.15 19.25
CA PRO A 332 -9.86 -7.36 19.98
C PRO A 332 -9.80 -6.67 21.35
N ASP A 333 -8.94 -7.18 22.23
CA ASP A 333 -8.66 -6.63 23.55
C ASP A 333 -7.25 -6.00 23.59
N CYS A 334 -7.05 -4.92 22.84
CA CYS A 334 -5.76 -4.21 22.77
C CYS A 334 -5.48 -3.34 24.02
N SER A 335 -5.92 -3.77 25.21
CA SER A 335 -5.89 -2.96 26.44
C SER A 335 -4.52 -2.95 27.14
N ALA A 336 -3.46 -2.57 26.42
CA ALA A 336 -2.35 -1.84 27.06
C ALA A 336 -2.89 -0.47 27.55
N PRO A 337 -2.36 0.12 28.63
CA PRO A 337 -3.06 1.20 29.30
C PRO A 337 -3.14 2.47 28.45
N ILE A 338 -4.35 2.83 28.02
CA ILE A 338 -4.73 4.17 27.51
C ILE A 338 -4.23 5.28 28.47
N VAL A 339 -4.06 4.93 29.74
CA VAL A 339 -3.43 5.75 30.78
C VAL A 339 -1.97 6.13 30.46
N GLU A 340 -1.11 5.24 29.95
CA GLU A 340 0.29 5.61 29.66
C GLU A 340 0.40 6.51 28.43
N VAL A 341 -0.36 6.26 27.36
CA VAL A 341 -0.39 7.15 26.19
C VAL A 341 -0.91 8.54 26.60
N THR A 342 -2.04 8.61 27.32
CA THR A 342 -2.57 9.90 27.79
C THR A 342 -1.62 10.59 28.79
N PHE A 343 -0.94 9.88 29.69
CA PHE A 343 0.08 10.49 30.56
C PHE A 343 1.30 10.98 29.78
N SER A 344 1.74 10.28 28.74
CA SER A 344 2.87 10.69 27.89
C SER A 344 2.62 12.05 27.23
N TYR A 345 1.40 12.30 26.73
CA TYR A 345 1.02 13.61 26.18
C TYR A 345 0.68 14.66 27.27
N ILE A 346 0.04 14.26 28.38
CA ILE A 346 -0.40 15.21 29.43
C ILE A 346 0.77 15.73 30.28
N VAL A 347 1.73 14.88 30.65
CA VAL A 347 2.81 15.28 31.58
C VAL A 347 3.68 16.44 31.04
N PRO A 348 4.12 16.47 29.77
CA PRO A 348 4.84 17.60 29.20
C PRO A 348 4.01 18.90 29.20
N ILE A 349 2.71 18.82 28.92
CA ILE A 349 1.80 19.99 28.90
C ILE A 349 1.63 20.54 30.32
N VAL A 350 1.45 19.68 31.32
CA VAL A 350 1.33 20.07 32.74
C VAL A 350 2.66 20.64 33.26
N GLN A 351 3.80 20.07 32.89
CA GLN A 351 5.12 20.60 33.25
C GLN A 351 5.37 21.97 32.60
N GLY A 352 5.11 22.12 31.30
CA GLY A 352 5.31 23.37 30.56
C GLY A 352 4.44 24.51 31.09
N THR A 353 3.16 24.25 31.37
CA THR A 353 2.25 25.23 31.98
C THR A 353 2.66 25.60 33.40
N LEU A 354 3.11 24.63 34.22
CA LEU A 354 3.62 24.92 35.57
C LEU A 354 4.89 25.79 35.55
N VAL A 355 5.84 25.51 34.64
CA VAL A 355 7.04 26.33 34.44
C VAL A 355 6.66 27.75 34.01
N LEU A 356 5.69 27.91 33.10
CA LEU A 356 5.21 29.22 32.67
C LEU A 356 4.59 30.02 33.83
N ILE A 357 3.77 29.38 34.67
CA ILE A 357 3.16 29.99 35.86
C ILE A 357 4.24 30.44 36.86
N ILE A 358 5.26 29.62 37.12
CA ILE A 358 6.38 29.95 38.01
C ILE A 358 7.19 31.13 37.46
N ALA A 359 7.45 31.18 36.15
CA ALA A 359 8.14 32.28 35.50
C ALA A 359 7.35 33.61 35.61
N VAL A 360 6.04 33.58 35.33
CA VAL A 360 5.15 34.74 35.46
C VAL A 360 5.07 35.23 36.92
N ALA A 361 4.90 34.33 37.88
CA ALA A 361 4.88 34.67 39.31
C ALA A 361 6.21 35.30 39.76
N SER A 362 7.34 34.75 39.31
CA SER A 362 8.68 35.28 39.60
C SER A 362 8.89 36.67 39.00
N PHE A 363 8.44 36.90 37.76
CA PHE A 363 8.51 38.20 37.11
C PHE A 363 7.64 39.26 37.83
N ILE A 364 6.42 38.90 38.23
CA ILE A 364 5.53 39.78 39.01
C ILE A 364 6.15 40.12 40.38
N PHE A 365 6.74 39.14 41.06
CA PHE A 365 7.45 39.37 42.34
C PHE A 365 8.65 40.30 42.17
N PHE A 366 9.48 40.08 41.15
CA PHE A 366 10.65 40.91 40.87
C PHE A 366 10.26 42.35 40.49
N LYS A 367 9.20 42.52 39.68
CA LYS A 367 8.66 43.85 39.31
C LYS A 367 8.09 44.58 40.52
N ARG A 368 7.36 43.89 41.41
CA ARG A 368 6.87 44.47 42.69
C ARG A 368 8.02 44.92 43.58
N ARG A 369 9.02 44.05 43.80
CA ARG A 369 10.20 44.37 44.62
C ARG A 369 10.97 45.57 44.09
N LYS A 370 11.09 45.72 42.77
CA LYS A 370 11.75 46.87 42.13
C LYS A 370 10.94 48.17 42.26
N SER A 371 9.61 48.11 42.35
CA SER A 371 8.79 49.29 42.66
C SER A 371 9.06 49.78 44.08
N THR A 372 8.95 48.88 45.06
CA THR A 372 9.13 49.22 46.49
C THR A 372 10.52 49.77 46.84
N THR A 373 11.56 49.49 46.02
CA THR A 373 12.90 50.08 46.19
C THR A 373 13.09 51.43 45.49
N ILE A 374 12.12 51.89 44.69
CA ILE A 374 12.10 53.23 44.09
C ILE A 374 11.28 54.17 44.98
N ASP A 375 10.20 53.65 45.57
CA ASP A 375 9.33 54.34 46.53
C ASP A 375 10.01 54.61 47.92
N GLU A 376 11.31 54.28 48.07
CA GLU A 376 12.15 54.50 49.26
C GLU A 376 13.37 55.43 49.01
N GLU A 377 13.51 56.04 47.81
CA GLU A 377 14.58 56.99 47.45
C GLU A 377 14.10 58.43 47.10
N GLU A 378 12.84 58.79 47.40
CA GLU A 378 12.31 60.19 47.43
C GLU A 378 12.02 60.69 48.86
#